data_AF-A0A939I8L5-F1
#
_entry.id   AF-A0A939I8L5-F1
#
_cell.length_a   1.000
_cell.length_b   1.000
_cell.length_c   1.000
_cell.angle_alpha   90.00
_cell.angle_beta   90.00
_cell.angle_gamma   90.00
#
_symmetry.space_group_name_H-M   'P 1'
#
loop_
_entity.id
_entity.type
_entity.pdbx_description
1 polymer ?
#
loop_
_entity_poly.entity_id
_entity_poly.type
_entity_poly.pdbx_seq_one_letter_code
_entity_poly.pdbx_strand_id
1 'polypeptide(L)'
;MDTENLQPLLTPEGQALLAELREFAPEEELALATRLRREHPAELVSAAFGQARLRQRARAKFGADADLMYFTPNGVEQSTRRSVAEWRARRFAELGVRRLADLCCGIGGDVLALARAGISVLAVDRDPAACAATAANAAALGLAELVEVRCADVADVDVTGYDAVFTDPARRTSRGRVFDPEAYAPPLSWAIEAGRRTPIGALKVAPGIPHEAVPADAEAEWVSDHGDVKEAVLWFGTGAARPHRATLLPQGASLTGGDLPDPPAGPVGRYLYEPDGAVIRAHLVAEVAEQVGGRLIDPKIAYLTSDALVATPYAHAFELTDVLPFHIKKLKALLRERGVGTVVIKKRGMAITPEELRRQLKPSGPNTVTVILSRTDHGPLMMLGQPVQAG
;
A
#
# COMPACT_ATOMS: atom_id res chain seq x y z
N MET A 1 -11.60 28.04 -12.27
CA MET A 1 -10.25 28.56 -12.55
C MET A 1 -9.27 27.50 -12.07
N ASP A 2 -8.25 27.22 -12.86
CA ASP A 2 -7.52 25.96 -12.77
C ASP A 2 -6.60 25.94 -11.54
N THR A 3 -7.07 25.34 -10.44
CA THR A 3 -6.30 25.17 -9.19
C THR A 3 -5.05 24.30 -9.36
N GLU A 4 -4.86 23.74 -10.55
CA GLU A 4 -3.74 22.89 -10.91
C GLU A 4 -2.60 23.65 -11.63
N ASN A 5 -2.75 24.94 -11.92
CA ASN A 5 -1.65 25.74 -12.47
C ASN A 5 -0.59 26.02 -11.39
N LEU A 6 0.54 25.34 -11.48
CA LEU A 6 1.66 25.47 -10.54
C LEU A 6 2.58 26.66 -10.83
N GLN A 7 2.54 27.25 -12.03
CA GLN A 7 3.52 28.27 -12.43
C GLN A 7 3.63 29.47 -11.47
N PRO A 8 2.51 30.07 -10.98
CA PRO A 8 2.60 31.19 -10.05
C PRO A 8 3.33 30.82 -8.74
N LEU A 9 3.20 29.56 -8.32
CA LEU A 9 3.81 29.04 -7.10
C LEU A 9 5.32 28.87 -7.23
N LEU A 10 5.85 28.67 -8.43
CA LEU A 10 7.28 28.49 -8.67
C LEU A 10 8.09 29.81 -8.63
N THR A 11 7.41 30.96 -8.53
CA THR A 11 8.05 32.27 -8.40
C THR A 11 8.59 32.50 -6.97
N PRO A 12 9.55 33.43 -6.76
CA PRO A 12 10.01 33.77 -5.40
C PRO A 12 8.88 34.20 -4.45
N GLU A 13 7.90 34.94 -4.96
CA GLU A 13 6.71 35.35 -4.20
C GLU A 13 5.83 34.16 -3.82
N GLY A 14 5.59 33.25 -4.78
CA GLY A 14 4.88 31.99 -4.53
C GLY A 14 5.58 31.09 -3.51
N GLN A 15 6.92 30.99 -3.58
CA GLN A 15 7.72 30.25 -2.59
C GLN A 15 7.61 30.85 -1.19
N ALA A 16 7.66 32.19 -1.07
CA ALA A 16 7.51 32.87 0.21
C ALA A 16 6.13 32.59 0.83
N LEU A 17 5.05 32.66 0.03
CA LEU A 17 3.69 32.32 0.47
C LEU A 17 3.57 30.86 0.91
N LEU A 18 4.14 29.93 0.15
CA LEU A 18 4.13 28.50 0.52
C LEU A 18 4.89 28.23 1.83
N ALA A 19 5.97 28.97 2.09
CA ALA A 19 6.72 28.87 3.33
C ALA A 19 5.92 29.43 4.52
N GLU A 20 5.25 30.56 4.34
CA GLU A 20 4.38 31.16 5.37
C GLU A 20 3.18 30.26 5.70
N LEU A 21 2.63 29.57 4.70
CA LEU A 21 1.47 28.67 4.83
C LEU A 21 1.86 27.23 5.22
N ARG A 22 3.07 26.96 5.69
CA ARG A 22 3.49 25.57 5.97
C ARG A 22 2.68 24.90 7.10
N GLU A 23 2.39 25.64 8.16
CA GLU A 23 1.74 25.13 9.38
C GLU A 23 0.48 25.91 9.75
N PHE A 24 -0.21 26.54 8.79
CA PHE A 24 -1.43 27.27 9.12
C PHE A 24 -2.51 26.32 9.65
N ALA A 25 -3.18 26.74 10.72
CA ALA A 25 -4.30 25.98 11.27
C ALA A 25 -5.58 26.26 10.46
N PRO A 26 -6.46 25.26 10.21
CA PRO A 26 -7.70 25.47 9.46
C PRO A 26 -8.58 26.62 9.98
N GLU A 27 -8.58 26.85 11.28
CA GLU A 27 -9.29 27.94 11.95
C GLU A 27 -8.75 29.35 11.62
N GLU A 28 -7.47 29.45 11.24
CA GLU A 28 -6.81 30.73 10.91
C GLU A 28 -6.94 31.09 9.43
N GLU A 29 -7.40 30.14 8.61
CA GLU A 29 -7.34 30.24 7.15
C GLU A 29 -8.02 31.50 6.62
N LEU A 30 -9.23 31.81 7.08
CA LEU A 30 -9.99 32.96 6.58
C LEU A 30 -9.28 34.29 6.90
N ALA A 31 -8.70 34.40 8.10
CA ALA A 31 -7.98 35.59 8.54
C ALA A 31 -6.69 35.77 7.73
N LEU A 32 -5.91 34.69 7.56
CA LEU A 32 -4.68 34.68 6.77
C LEU A 32 -4.96 34.99 5.29
N ALA A 33 -5.96 34.36 4.69
CA ALA A 33 -6.35 34.62 3.30
C ALA A 33 -6.80 36.07 3.09
N THR A 34 -7.51 36.66 4.05
CA THR A 34 -7.94 38.07 3.97
C THR A 34 -6.75 39.02 4.05
N ARG A 35 -5.77 38.75 4.90
CA ARG A 35 -4.54 39.55 4.99
C ARG A 35 -3.71 39.43 3.72
N LEU A 36 -3.40 38.20 3.30
CA LEU A 36 -2.51 37.94 2.15
C LEU A 36 -3.07 38.49 0.84
N ARG A 37 -4.40 38.50 0.64
CA ARG A 37 -5.04 39.12 -0.54
C ARG A 37 -4.89 40.64 -0.62
N ARG A 38 -4.48 41.31 0.45
CA ARG A 38 -4.16 42.76 0.42
C ARG A 38 -2.74 43.02 -0.09
N GLU A 39 -1.86 42.03 0.06
CA GLU A 39 -0.43 42.13 -0.23
C GLU A 39 -0.05 41.44 -1.54
N HIS A 40 -0.85 40.46 -1.97
CA HIS A 40 -0.56 39.58 -3.10
C HIS A 40 -1.77 39.42 -4.05
N PRO A 41 -1.54 39.06 -5.33
CA PRO A 41 -2.62 38.73 -6.25
C PRO A 41 -3.54 37.63 -5.71
N ALA A 42 -4.85 37.84 -5.82
CA ALA A 42 -5.84 36.92 -5.25
C ALA A 42 -5.72 35.48 -5.78
N GLU A 43 -5.33 35.32 -7.04
CA GLU A 43 -5.10 34.02 -7.69
C GLU A 43 -3.90 33.30 -7.07
N LEU A 44 -2.79 34.01 -6.83
CA LEU A 44 -1.60 33.46 -6.20
C LEU A 44 -1.88 33.00 -4.78
N VAL A 45 -2.59 33.81 -3.99
CA VAL A 45 -3.02 33.44 -2.63
C VAL A 45 -3.89 32.18 -2.66
N SER A 46 -4.86 32.12 -3.58
CA SER A 46 -5.73 30.94 -3.71
C SER A 46 -4.95 29.67 -4.09
N ALA A 47 -4.00 29.78 -5.01
CA ALA A 47 -3.14 28.66 -5.40
C ALA A 47 -2.27 28.20 -4.22
N ALA A 48 -1.71 29.14 -3.44
CA ALA A 48 -0.84 28.83 -2.32
C ALA A 48 -1.59 28.10 -1.19
N PHE A 49 -2.81 28.54 -0.83
CA PHE A 49 -3.66 27.82 0.12
C PHE A 49 -4.07 26.44 -0.40
N GLY A 50 -4.45 26.35 -1.69
CA GLY A 50 -4.77 25.08 -2.32
C GLY A 50 -3.63 24.08 -2.18
N GLN A 51 -2.41 24.53 -2.48
CA GLN A 51 -1.22 23.68 -2.41
C GLN A 51 -0.82 23.35 -0.97
N ALA A 52 -0.87 24.31 -0.04
CA ALA A 52 -0.59 24.06 1.38
C ALA A 52 -1.51 22.99 1.98
N ARG A 53 -2.81 23.01 1.67
CA ARG A 53 -3.76 21.96 2.06
C ARG A 53 -3.40 20.59 1.48
N LEU A 54 -2.97 20.54 0.23
CA LEU A 54 -2.53 19.29 -0.40
C LEU A 54 -1.25 18.76 0.24
N ARG A 55 -0.27 19.62 0.57
CA ARG A 55 0.95 19.25 1.32
C ARG A 55 0.62 18.64 2.68
N GLN A 56 -0.26 19.28 3.46
CA GLN A 56 -0.70 18.75 4.76
C GLN A 56 -1.30 17.34 4.65
N ARG A 57 -2.17 17.11 3.65
CA ARG A 57 -2.73 15.76 3.36
C ARG A 57 -1.65 14.77 2.90
N ALA A 58 -0.69 15.22 2.10
CA ALA A 58 0.35 14.40 1.50
C ALA A 58 1.43 13.93 2.50
N ARG A 59 1.60 14.61 3.64
CA ARG A 59 2.53 14.20 4.71
C ARG A 59 2.36 12.73 5.13
N ALA A 60 1.13 12.22 5.14
CA ALA A 60 0.85 10.82 5.46
C ALA A 60 1.48 9.81 4.47
N LYS A 61 1.76 10.22 3.23
CA LYS A 61 2.37 9.37 2.19
C LYS A 61 3.85 9.69 1.93
N PHE A 62 4.25 10.95 2.06
CA PHE A 62 5.57 11.45 1.64
C PHE A 62 6.45 11.94 2.81
N GLY A 63 5.91 12.02 4.02
CA GLY A 63 6.62 12.55 5.18
C GLY A 63 7.02 14.02 4.97
N ALA A 64 8.25 14.37 5.37
CA ALA A 64 8.77 15.73 5.27
C ALA A 64 8.92 16.24 3.83
N ASP A 65 9.06 15.36 2.83
CA ASP A 65 9.17 15.76 1.43
C ASP A 65 7.90 16.46 0.94
N ALA A 66 6.75 16.15 1.54
CA ALA A 66 5.48 16.79 1.22
C ALA A 66 5.56 18.32 1.35
N ASP A 67 6.41 18.84 2.23
CA ASP A 67 6.54 20.27 2.45
C ASP A 67 7.27 21.00 1.31
N LEU A 68 7.99 20.27 0.47
CA LEU A 68 8.72 20.80 -0.69
C LEU A 68 8.00 20.48 -2.01
N MET A 69 7.24 19.39 -2.03
CA MET A 69 6.55 18.91 -3.22
C MET A 69 5.32 19.76 -3.60
N TYR A 70 4.87 19.56 -4.83
CA TYR A 70 3.70 20.10 -5.48
C TYR A 70 2.78 18.96 -5.84
N PHE A 71 1.49 19.18 -5.64
CA PHE A 71 0.48 18.14 -5.76
C PHE A 71 -0.70 18.64 -6.60
N THR A 72 -1.34 17.71 -7.29
CA THR A 72 -2.72 17.86 -7.76
C THR A 72 -3.66 17.14 -6.77
N PRO A 73 -4.95 17.50 -6.69
CA PRO A 73 -5.92 16.78 -5.86
C PRO A 73 -5.94 15.27 -6.15
N ASN A 74 -5.93 14.88 -7.43
CA ASN A 74 -5.85 13.49 -7.85
C ASN A 74 -4.51 12.85 -7.46
N GLY A 75 -3.41 13.58 -7.62
CA GLY A 75 -2.07 13.13 -7.26
C GLY A 75 -1.95 12.72 -5.80
N VAL A 76 -2.44 13.53 -4.85
CA VAL A 76 -2.40 13.17 -3.42
C VAL A 76 -3.13 11.85 -3.16
N GLU A 77 -4.29 11.66 -3.78
CA GLU A 77 -5.12 10.48 -3.54
C GLU A 77 -4.55 9.21 -4.16
N GLN A 78 -3.99 9.30 -5.36
CA GLN A 78 -3.60 8.15 -6.17
C GLN A 78 -2.12 7.76 -6.01
N SER A 79 -1.26 8.68 -5.55
CA SER A 79 0.18 8.39 -5.46
C SER A 79 0.51 7.20 -4.56
N THR A 80 1.53 6.46 -4.98
CA THR A 80 2.21 5.43 -4.20
C THR A 80 2.78 6.03 -2.92
N ARG A 81 2.71 5.28 -1.81
CA ARG A 81 3.35 5.68 -0.55
C ARG A 81 4.86 5.61 -0.70
N ARG A 82 5.58 6.49 -0.02
CA ARG A 82 7.04 6.55 -0.06
C ARG A 82 7.71 5.21 0.22
N SER A 83 7.30 4.49 1.26
CA SER A 83 7.89 3.18 1.62
C SER A 83 7.78 2.15 0.49
N VAL A 84 6.63 2.12 -0.21
CA VAL A 84 6.37 1.20 -1.32
C VAL A 84 7.15 1.62 -2.58
N ALA A 85 7.19 2.92 -2.88
CA ALA A 85 7.96 3.46 -3.99
C ALA A 85 9.47 3.22 -3.81
N GLU A 86 10.00 3.43 -2.61
CA GLU A 86 11.40 3.17 -2.25
C GLU A 86 11.74 1.67 -2.34
N TRP A 87 10.83 0.79 -1.91
CA TRP A 87 11.01 -0.66 -2.11
C TRP A 87 11.13 -1.01 -3.59
N ARG A 88 10.22 -0.52 -4.43
CA ARG A 88 10.24 -0.79 -5.86
C ARG A 88 11.51 -0.26 -6.51
N ALA A 89 11.92 0.95 -6.16
CA ALA A 89 13.14 1.56 -6.66
C ALA A 89 14.40 0.77 -6.28
N ARG A 90 14.49 0.31 -5.01
CA ARG A 90 15.56 -0.58 -4.56
C ARG A 90 15.60 -1.86 -5.38
N ARG A 91 14.45 -2.48 -5.62
CA ARG A 91 14.39 -3.72 -6.40
C ARG A 91 14.84 -3.52 -7.85
N PHE A 92 14.44 -2.45 -8.50
CA PHE A 92 14.96 -2.13 -9.84
C PHE A 92 16.48 -1.95 -9.83
N ALA A 93 17.04 -1.25 -8.84
CA ALA A 93 18.48 -1.08 -8.70
C ALA A 93 19.21 -2.42 -8.45
N GLU A 94 18.65 -3.32 -7.64
CA GLU A 94 19.17 -4.68 -7.40
C GLU A 94 19.16 -5.55 -8.68
N LEU A 95 18.21 -5.29 -9.59
CA LEU A 95 18.15 -5.91 -10.92
C LEU A 95 19.12 -5.25 -11.94
N GLY A 96 19.92 -4.28 -11.52
CA GLY A 96 20.93 -3.63 -12.35
C GLY A 96 20.38 -2.55 -13.29
N VAL A 97 19.13 -2.12 -13.10
CA VAL A 97 18.49 -1.05 -13.91
C VAL A 97 19.18 0.28 -13.64
N ARG A 98 19.58 0.97 -14.72
CA ARG A 98 20.18 2.32 -14.66
C ARG A 98 19.33 3.35 -15.40
N ARG A 99 18.60 2.94 -16.42
CA ARG A 99 17.66 3.78 -17.19
C ARG A 99 16.28 3.14 -17.21
N LEU A 100 15.28 3.85 -16.71
CA LEU A 100 13.90 3.38 -16.64
C LEU A 100 12.93 4.37 -17.29
N ALA A 101 11.92 3.89 -18.00
CA ALA A 101 10.78 4.70 -18.42
C ALA A 101 9.56 4.43 -17.51
N ASP A 102 9.12 5.43 -16.77
CA ASP A 102 7.87 5.41 -16.00
C ASP A 102 6.76 5.95 -16.91
N LEU A 103 5.90 5.05 -17.38
CA LEU A 103 4.88 5.33 -18.38
C LEU A 103 3.52 5.70 -17.77
N CYS A 104 3.44 6.02 -16.47
CA CYS A 104 2.25 6.58 -15.82
C CYS A 104 2.67 7.42 -14.60
N CYS A 105 3.56 8.40 -14.81
CA CYS A 105 4.35 8.94 -13.71
C CYS A 105 3.55 9.78 -12.69
N GLY A 106 2.36 10.27 -13.05
CA GLY A 106 1.53 11.09 -12.18
C GLY A 106 2.27 12.32 -11.67
N ILE A 107 2.24 12.55 -10.35
CA ILE A 107 3.00 13.64 -9.70
C ILE A 107 4.45 13.23 -9.33
N GLY A 108 4.90 12.07 -9.79
CA GLY A 108 6.29 11.63 -9.69
C GLY A 108 6.64 10.86 -8.42
N GLY A 109 5.69 10.37 -7.63
CA GLY A 109 5.99 9.67 -6.37
C GLY A 109 6.98 8.51 -6.54
N ASP A 110 6.79 7.69 -7.58
CA ASP A 110 7.68 6.59 -7.93
C ASP A 110 8.95 7.07 -8.64
N VAL A 111 8.83 8.05 -9.55
CA VAL A 111 9.96 8.72 -10.24
C VAL A 111 11.00 9.25 -9.24
N LEU A 112 10.56 9.92 -8.18
CA LEU A 112 11.45 10.49 -7.16
C LEU A 112 12.20 9.40 -6.39
N ALA A 113 11.53 8.28 -6.08
CA ALA A 113 12.16 7.15 -5.41
C ALA A 113 13.19 6.47 -6.32
N LEU A 114 12.87 6.29 -7.60
CA LEU A 114 13.78 5.76 -8.63
C LEU A 114 15.01 6.65 -8.80
N ALA A 115 14.83 7.96 -8.94
CA ALA A 115 15.93 8.91 -9.06
C ALA A 115 16.83 8.90 -7.80
N ARG A 116 16.25 8.78 -6.59
CA ARG A 116 17.03 8.63 -5.35
C ARG A 116 17.83 7.34 -5.29
N ALA A 117 17.36 6.27 -5.95
CA ALA A 117 18.11 5.03 -6.11
C ALA A 117 19.22 5.13 -7.19
N GLY A 118 19.41 6.30 -7.81
CA GLY A 118 20.43 6.54 -8.83
C GLY A 118 20.02 6.14 -10.25
N ILE A 119 18.72 5.89 -10.48
CA ILE A 119 18.18 5.50 -11.79
C ILE A 119 17.82 6.77 -12.56
N SER A 120 18.25 6.86 -13.82
CA SER A 120 17.79 7.90 -14.74
C SER A 120 16.41 7.53 -15.26
N VAL A 121 15.43 8.43 -15.11
CA VAL A 121 14.02 8.17 -15.36
C VAL A 121 13.49 9.07 -16.48
N LEU A 122 12.91 8.45 -17.51
CA LEU A 122 11.95 9.13 -18.38
C LEU A 122 10.56 9.01 -17.75
N ALA A 123 10.05 10.12 -17.24
CA ALA A 123 8.74 10.22 -16.60
C ALA A 123 7.70 10.71 -17.60
N VAL A 124 6.76 9.85 -17.98
CA VAL A 124 5.73 10.14 -18.97
C VAL A 124 4.35 10.15 -18.32
N ASP A 125 3.58 11.20 -18.59
CA ASP A 125 2.15 11.23 -18.32
C ASP A 125 1.44 12.02 -19.42
N ARG A 126 0.15 11.77 -19.62
CA ARG A 126 -0.66 12.54 -20.57
C ARG A 126 -1.23 13.81 -19.95
N ASP A 127 -1.29 13.87 -18.62
CA ASP A 127 -1.81 15.02 -17.88
C ASP A 127 -0.72 16.10 -17.73
N PRO A 128 -0.89 17.29 -18.34
CA PRO A 128 0.07 18.38 -18.24
C PRO A 128 0.29 18.86 -16.80
N ALA A 129 -0.74 18.82 -15.95
CA ALA A 129 -0.62 19.23 -14.56
C ALA A 129 0.20 18.22 -13.74
N ALA A 130 0.01 16.93 -13.99
CA ALA A 130 0.81 15.86 -13.41
C ALA A 130 2.29 15.96 -13.84
N CYS A 131 2.55 16.18 -15.14
CA CYS A 131 3.89 16.41 -15.66
C CYS A 131 4.56 17.65 -15.02
N ALA A 132 3.83 18.77 -14.93
CA ALA A 132 4.33 19.98 -14.28
C ALA A 132 4.67 19.73 -12.80
N ALA A 133 3.83 18.97 -12.09
CA ALA A 133 4.09 18.58 -10.70
C ALA A 133 5.34 17.69 -10.59
N THR A 134 5.49 16.68 -11.45
CA THR A 134 6.66 15.79 -11.47
C THR A 134 7.95 16.58 -11.70
N ALA A 135 7.98 17.48 -12.69
CA ALA A 135 9.15 18.31 -12.97
C ALA A 135 9.49 19.23 -11.79
N ALA A 136 8.49 19.90 -11.21
CA ALA A 136 8.67 20.77 -10.05
C ALA A 136 9.14 19.99 -8.82
N ASN A 137 8.64 18.77 -8.62
CA ASN A 137 9.02 17.90 -7.52
C ASN A 137 10.46 17.40 -7.65
N ALA A 138 10.87 16.97 -8.85
CA ALA A 138 12.23 16.57 -9.11
C ALA A 138 13.20 17.73 -8.86
N ALA A 139 12.87 18.94 -9.32
CA ALA A 139 13.66 20.13 -9.06
C ALA A 139 13.73 20.48 -7.56
N ALA A 140 12.59 20.53 -6.87
CA ALA A 140 12.52 20.88 -5.44
C ALA A 140 13.28 19.92 -4.53
N LEU A 141 13.47 18.67 -4.96
CA LEU A 141 14.19 17.63 -4.23
C LEU A 141 15.62 17.40 -4.74
N GLY A 142 16.10 18.21 -5.68
CA GLY A 142 17.47 18.13 -6.21
C GLY A 142 17.74 16.92 -7.10
N LEU A 143 16.70 16.39 -7.76
CA LEU A 143 16.74 15.17 -8.58
C LEU A 143 16.55 15.45 -10.08
N ALA A 144 16.46 16.72 -10.49
CA ALA A 144 16.16 17.10 -11.88
C ALA A 144 17.13 16.50 -12.91
N GLU A 145 18.43 16.36 -12.58
CA GLU A 145 19.45 15.79 -13.47
C GLU A 145 19.20 14.32 -13.84
N LEU A 146 18.41 13.59 -13.03
CA LEU A 146 18.06 12.20 -13.27
C LEU A 146 16.66 12.02 -13.87
N VAL A 147 15.89 13.09 -14.05
CA VAL A 147 14.48 13.00 -14.43
C VAL A 147 14.19 13.83 -15.68
N GLU A 148 13.91 13.15 -16.79
CA GLU A 148 13.33 13.76 -17.98
C GLU A 148 11.81 13.61 -17.91
N VAL A 149 11.06 14.73 -17.96
CA VAL A 149 9.59 14.69 -17.96
C VAL A 149 9.05 14.92 -19.37
N ARG A 150 8.12 14.07 -19.81
CA ARG A 150 7.49 14.17 -21.12
C ARG A 150 5.97 14.07 -21.01
N CYS A 151 5.29 15.16 -21.38
CA CYS A 151 3.83 15.17 -21.50
C CYS A 151 3.42 14.55 -22.84
N ALA A 152 3.00 13.29 -22.85
CA ALA A 152 2.66 12.55 -24.08
C ALA A 152 1.70 11.40 -23.80
N ASP A 153 1.06 10.89 -24.86
CA ASP A 153 0.45 9.56 -24.79
C ASP A 153 1.56 8.51 -24.71
N VAL A 154 1.41 7.58 -23.78
CA VAL A 154 2.39 6.55 -23.46
C VAL A 154 2.50 5.52 -24.59
N ALA A 155 1.46 5.40 -25.42
CA ALA A 155 1.49 4.56 -26.63
C ALA A 155 2.48 5.08 -27.69
N ASP A 156 2.79 6.38 -27.68
CA ASP A 156 3.66 7.04 -28.66
C ASP A 156 5.12 7.14 -28.19
N VAL A 157 5.45 6.60 -27.01
CA VAL A 157 6.80 6.67 -26.44
C VAL A 157 7.63 5.46 -26.84
N ASP A 158 8.76 5.71 -27.51
CA ASP A 158 9.78 4.70 -27.75
C ASP A 158 10.62 4.45 -26.50
N VAL A 159 10.61 3.20 -26.04
CA VAL A 159 11.36 2.72 -24.87
C VAL A 159 12.61 1.90 -25.26
N THR A 160 12.97 1.90 -26.54
CA THR A 160 14.19 1.25 -27.03
C THR A 160 15.42 1.82 -26.32
N GLY A 161 16.26 0.95 -25.77
CA GLY A 161 17.49 1.32 -25.06
C GLY A 161 17.32 1.72 -23.59
N TYR A 162 16.11 1.57 -23.03
CA TYR A 162 15.90 1.56 -21.58
C TYR A 162 16.11 0.15 -21.01
N ASP A 163 16.64 0.08 -19.80
CA ASP A 163 16.83 -1.20 -19.10
C ASP A 163 15.51 -1.73 -18.55
N ALA A 164 14.58 -0.81 -18.23
CA ALA A 164 13.29 -1.16 -17.68
C ALA A 164 12.14 -0.20 -18.05
N VAL A 165 10.92 -0.72 -17.93
CA VAL A 165 9.69 0.08 -17.88
C VAL A 165 8.93 -0.15 -16.58
N PHE A 166 8.28 0.90 -16.10
CA PHE A 166 7.27 0.82 -15.06
C PHE A 166 5.94 1.39 -15.56
N THR A 167 4.83 0.73 -15.19
CA THR A 167 3.48 1.17 -15.51
C THR A 167 2.57 1.07 -14.28
N ASP A 168 1.79 2.12 -14.03
CA ASP A 168 0.70 2.14 -13.04
C ASP A 168 -0.57 2.74 -13.66
N PRO A 169 -1.29 1.97 -14.50
CA PRO A 169 -2.45 2.49 -15.20
C PRO A 169 -3.51 3.05 -14.26
N ALA A 170 -4.08 4.20 -14.63
CA ALA A 170 -5.13 4.83 -13.85
C ALA A 170 -6.39 3.96 -13.86
N ARG A 171 -6.88 3.63 -12.65
CA ARG A 171 -8.10 2.80 -12.44
C ARG A 171 -9.25 3.57 -11.82
N ARG A 172 -9.11 4.88 -11.71
CA ARG A 172 -10.15 5.79 -11.21
C ARG A 172 -10.43 6.85 -12.26
N THR A 173 -11.70 7.08 -12.49
CA THR A 173 -12.19 8.21 -13.29
C THR A 173 -12.92 9.17 -12.37
N SER A 174 -13.36 10.31 -12.90
CA SER A 174 -14.30 11.21 -12.21
C SER A 174 -15.60 10.52 -11.78
N ARG A 175 -15.94 9.37 -12.39
CA ARG A 175 -17.13 8.55 -12.06
C ARG A 175 -16.87 7.47 -10.99
N GLY A 176 -15.64 7.36 -10.50
CA GLY A 176 -15.25 6.40 -9.47
C GLY A 176 -14.34 5.28 -9.96
N ARG A 177 -14.42 4.12 -9.30
CA ARG A 177 -13.53 2.97 -9.53
C ARG A 177 -13.90 2.25 -10.83
N VAL A 178 -12.90 1.97 -11.65
CA VAL A 178 -13.02 1.13 -12.84
C VAL A 178 -12.75 -0.32 -12.46
N PHE A 179 -13.68 -1.21 -12.78
CA PHE A 179 -13.57 -2.64 -12.49
C PHE A 179 -13.10 -3.45 -13.69
N ASP A 180 -13.48 -3.06 -14.91
CA ASP A 180 -13.01 -3.67 -16.15
C ASP A 180 -11.54 -3.29 -16.39
N PRO A 181 -10.60 -4.26 -16.40
CA PRO A 181 -9.19 -4.00 -16.63
C PRO A 181 -8.87 -3.37 -17.98
N GLU A 182 -9.72 -3.58 -18.99
CA GLU A 182 -9.53 -3.01 -20.32
C GLU A 182 -10.02 -1.55 -20.40
N ALA A 183 -10.75 -1.09 -19.39
CA ALA A 183 -11.16 0.30 -19.24
C ALA A 183 -10.16 1.15 -18.41
N TYR A 184 -8.99 0.58 -18.06
CA TYR A 184 -7.89 1.34 -17.47
C TYR A 184 -7.28 2.30 -18.49
N ALA A 185 -6.52 3.28 -18.01
CA ALA A 185 -5.78 4.21 -18.87
C ALA A 185 -4.28 4.16 -18.51
N PRO A 186 -3.45 3.46 -19.31
CA PRO A 186 -3.79 2.63 -20.49
C PRO A 186 -4.47 1.28 -20.12
N PRO A 187 -5.07 0.54 -21.08
CA PRO A 187 -5.66 -0.78 -20.82
C PRO A 187 -4.65 -1.77 -20.22
N LEU A 188 -5.13 -2.70 -19.38
CA LEU A 188 -4.25 -3.68 -18.73
C LEU A 188 -3.48 -4.54 -19.75
N SER A 189 -4.15 -5.00 -20.81
CA SER A 189 -3.52 -5.75 -21.91
C SER A 189 -2.33 -5.01 -22.53
N TRP A 190 -2.48 -3.71 -22.80
CA TRP A 190 -1.40 -2.87 -23.31
C TRP A 190 -0.26 -2.78 -22.30
N ALA A 191 -0.58 -2.60 -21.01
CA ALA A 191 0.44 -2.43 -19.97
C ALA A 191 1.27 -3.70 -19.74
N ILE A 192 0.66 -4.88 -19.88
CA ILE A 192 1.36 -6.17 -19.88
C ILE A 192 2.33 -6.24 -21.05
N GLU A 193 1.89 -5.91 -22.26
CA GLU A 193 2.76 -5.90 -23.44
C GLU A 193 3.88 -4.86 -23.32
N ALA A 194 3.60 -3.68 -22.75
CA ALA A 194 4.62 -2.67 -22.47
C ALA A 194 5.70 -3.23 -21.53
N GLY A 195 5.32 -3.93 -20.46
CA GLY A 195 6.23 -4.60 -19.52
C GLY A 195 7.21 -5.59 -20.16
N ARG A 196 6.90 -6.11 -21.35
CA ARG A 196 7.76 -7.04 -22.10
C ARG A 196 8.68 -6.38 -23.12
N ARG A 197 8.59 -5.06 -23.32
CA ARG A 197 9.37 -4.33 -24.34
C ARG A 197 10.82 -4.06 -23.93
N THR A 198 11.14 -4.17 -22.65
CA THR A 198 12.46 -3.95 -22.08
C THR A 198 12.95 -5.19 -21.33
N PRO A 199 14.26 -5.31 -21.03
CA PRO A 199 14.82 -6.43 -20.29
C PRO A 199 14.10 -6.69 -18.96
N ILE A 200 13.78 -5.63 -18.21
CA ILE A 200 12.98 -5.70 -16.98
C ILE A 200 11.68 -4.92 -17.17
N GLY A 201 10.56 -5.43 -16.65
CA GLY A 201 9.30 -4.71 -16.62
C GLY A 201 8.64 -4.81 -15.27
N ALA A 202 7.93 -3.76 -14.85
CA ALA A 202 7.03 -3.84 -13.71
C ALA A 202 5.70 -3.16 -14.02
N LEU A 203 4.62 -3.85 -13.70
CA LEU A 203 3.26 -3.37 -13.86
C LEU A 203 2.53 -3.46 -12.53
N LYS A 204 2.16 -2.30 -12.00
CA LYS A 204 1.32 -2.26 -10.81
C LYS A 204 -0.11 -2.65 -11.18
N VAL A 205 -0.65 -3.60 -10.42
CA VAL A 205 -2.02 -4.12 -10.53
C VAL A 205 -2.77 -4.00 -9.19
N ALA A 206 -4.04 -4.38 -9.15
CA ALA A 206 -4.81 -4.29 -7.91
C ALA A 206 -4.38 -5.43 -6.98
N PRO A 207 -4.31 -5.24 -5.65
CA PRO A 207 -4.06 -6.34 -4.72
C PRO A 207 -5.01 -7.53 -4.87
N GLY A 208 -6.19 -7.31 -5.43
CA GLY A 208 -7.20 -8.34 -5.72
C GLY A 208 -7.17 -8.88 -7.15
N ILE A 209 -6.06 -8.76 -7.88
CA ILE A 209 -5.92 -9.40 -9.19
C ILE A 209 -6.20 -10.90 -9.08
N PRO A 210 -7.04 -11.49 -9.96
CA PRO A 210 -7.21 -12.93 -10.02
C PRO A 210 -5.89 -13.62 -10.39
N HIS A 211 -5.58 -14.75 -9.76
CA HIS A 211 -4.32 -15.46 -10.02
C HIS A 211 -4.24 -15.98 -11.46
N GLU A 212 -5.37 -16.37 -12.03
CA GLU A 212 -5.50 -16.78 -13.43
C GLU A 212 -5.22 -15.66 -14.44
N ALA A 213 -5.23 -14.40 -13.99
CA ALA A 213 -4.88 -13.24 -14.82
C ALA A 213 -3.39 -12.88 -14.76
N VAL A 214 -2.60 -13.53 -13.90
CA VAL A 214 -1.15 -13.34 -13.82
C VAL A 214 -0.50 -14.06 -15.01
N PRO A 215 0.28 -13.35 -15.86
CA PRO A 215 1.00 -13.99 -16.96
C PRO A 215 2.03 -15.02 -16.47
N ALA A 216 2.18 -16.13 -17.19
CA ALA A 216 3.07 -17.23 -16.81
C ALA A 216 4.57 -16.85 -16.78
N ASP A 217 4.95 -15.80 -17.50
CA ASP A 217 6.30 -15.24 -17.56
C ASP A 217 6.54 -14.12 -16.53
N ALA A 218 5.55 -13.82 -15.68
CA ALA A 218 5.65 -12.80 -14.65
C ALA A 218 5.83 -13.39 -13.25
N GLU A 219 6.66 -12.75 -12.44
CA GLU A 219 6.63 -12.91 -10.98
C GLU A 219 5.62 -11.91 -10.41
N ALA A 220 4.60 -12.41 -9.70
CA ALA A 220 3.61 -11.58 -9.03
C ALA A 220 4.02 -11.32 -7.57
N GLU A 221 4.19 -10.05 -7.22
CA GLU A 221 4.54 -9.61 -5.88
C GLU A 221 3.40 -8.83 -5.23
N TRP A 222 2.99 -9.22 -4.02
CA TRP A 222 2.09 -8.44 -3.17
C TRP A 222 2.88 -7.71 -2.09
N VAL A 223 2.65 -6.41 -1.96
CA VAL A 223 3.37 -5.56 -0.99
C VAL A 223 2.41 -5.08 0.09
N SER A 224 2.74 -5.41 1.34
CA SER A 224 2.08 -4.92 2.56
C SER A 224 2.93 -3.80 3.17
N ASP A 225 2.26 -2.76 3.67
CA ASP A 225 2.86 -1.64 4.39
C ASP A 225 2.11 -1.48 5.71
N HIS A 226 2.80 -1.76 6.83
CA HIS A 226 2.23 -1.76 8.18
C HIS A 226 1.00 -2.68 8.34
N GLY A 227 1.01 -3.85 7.71
CA GLY A 227 -0.07 -4.86 7.81
C GLY A 227 -1.22 -4.66 6.82
N ASP A 228 -1.17 -3.62 5.99
CA ASP A 228 -2.14 -3.37 4.94
C ASP A 228 -1.53 -3.65 3.55
N VAL A 229 -2.16 -4.53 2.77
CA VAL A 229 -1.76 -4.76 1.37
C VAL A 229 -2.04 -3.51 0.53
N LYS A 230 -0.99 -2.86 0.02
CA LYS A 230 -1.11 -1.62 -0.74
C LYS A 230 -1.19 -1.88 -2.24
N GLU A 231 -0.43 -2.83 -2.74
CA GLU A 231 -0.36 -3.13 -4.18
C GLU A 231 -0.01 -4.58 -4.47
N ALA A 232 -0.24 -4.95 -5.73
CA ALA A 232 0.43 -6.07 -6.36
C ALA A 232 1.19 -5.55 -7.58
N VAL A 233 2.31 -6.19 -7.92
CA VAL A 233 3.17 -5.83 -9.04
C VAL A 233 3.49 -7.09 -9.83
N LEU A 234 3.30 -7.03 -11.15
CA LEU A 234 3.73 -8.06 -12.08
C LEU A 234 5.12 -7.68 -12.59
N TRP A 235 6.11 -8.49 -12.27
CA TRP A 235 7.50 -8.28 -12.66
C TRP A 235 7.87 -9.21 -13.82
N PHE A 236 8.44 -8.63 -14.87
CA PHE A 236 8.91 -9.34 -16.06
C PHE A 236 10.44 -9.30 -16.13
N GLY A 237 11.03 -10.39 -16.63
CA GLY A 237 12.48 -10.47 -16.88
C GLY A 237 13.36 -10.59 -15.63
N THR A 238 12.79 -10.80 -14.44
CA THR A 238 13.55 -10.90 -13.18
C THR A 238 14.35 -12.20 -13.03
N GLY A 239 14.03 -13.22 -13.85
CA GLY A 239 14.62 -14.56 -13.70
C GLY A 239 14.18 -15.27 -12.41
N ALA A 240 13.09 -14.83 -11.79
CA ALA A 240 12.59 -15.42 -10.55
C ALA A 240 12.27 -16.92 -10.72
N ALA A 241 12.78 -17.72 -9.78
CA ALA A 241 12.58 -19.16 -9.77
C ALA A 241 11.16 -19.59 -9.33
N ARG A 242 10.41 -18.68 -8.71
CA ARG A 242 9.08 -18.93 -8.13
C ARG A 242 8.10 -17.85 -8.61
N PRO A 243 6.83 -18.21 -8.84
CA PRO A 243 5.87 -17.29 -9.45
C PRO A 243 5.39 -16.19 -8.50
N HIS A 244 5.34 -16.45 -7.19
CA HIS A 244 4.71 -15.54 -6.24
C HIS A 244 5.67 -15.02 -5.17
N ARG A 245 5.43 -13.77 -4.76
CA ARG A 245 6.13 -13.10 -3.67
C ARG A 245 5.17 -12.32 -2.79
N ALA A 246 5.42 -12.34 -1.48
CA ALA A 246 4.87 -11.40 -0.52
C ALA A 246 6.00 -10.59 0.12
N THR A 247 5.88 -9.26 0.14
CA THR A 247 6.85 -8.37 0.80
C THR A 247 6.18 -7.50 1.84
N LEU A 248 6.78 -7.44 3.04
CA LEU A 248 6.23 -6.74 4.20
C LEU A 248 7.13 -5.56 4.56
N LEU A 249 6.55 -4.35 4.51
CA LEU A 249 7.17 -3.09 4.87
C LEU A 249 6.65 -2.60 6.23
N PRO A 250 7.50 -1.90 7.01
CA PRO A 250 8.83 -1.38 6.65
C PRO A 250 10.00 -2.38 6.85
N GLN A 251 9.75 -3.60 7.32
CA GLN A 251 10.82 -4.55 7.67
C GLN A 251 11.63 -5.02 6.45
N GLY A 252 11.05 -4.97 5.25
CA GLY A 252 11.69 -5.44 4.02
C GLY A 252 11.80 -6.96 3.94
N ALA A 253 10.98 -7.71 4.68
CA ALA A 253 10.95 -9.16 4.63
C ALA A 253 10.16 -9.61 3.39
N SER A 254 10.78 -10.44 2.54
CA SER A 254 10.12 -11.05 1.37
C SER A 254 10.04 -12.55 1.52
N LEU A 255 8.90 -13.14 1.17
CA LEU A 255 8.68 -14.57 1.06
C LEU A 255 8.37 -14.90 -0.40
N THR A 256 8.99 -15.93 -0.95
CA THR A 256 8.76 -16.39 -2.34
C THR A 256 8.35 -17.85 -2.35
N GLY A 257 7.43 -18.24 -3.22
CA GLY A 257 6.92 -19.61 -3.27
C GLY A 257 5.77 -19.75 -4.27
N GLY A 258 4.80 -20.62 -3.92
CA GLY A 258 3.62 -20.90 -4.73
C GLY A 258 3.50 -22.34 -5.23
N ASP A 259 4.43 -23.22 -4.84
CA ASP A 259 4.48 -24.61 -5.31
C ASP A 259 4.17 -25.64 -4.21
N LEU A 260 3.97 -25.19 -2.96
CA LEU A 260 3.63 -26.07 -1.85
C LEU A 260 2.15 -26.44 -1.87
N PRO A 261 1.79 -27.67 -1.48
CA PRO A 261 0.39 -28.05 -1.30
C PRO A 261 -0.22 -27.28 -0.12
N ASP A 262 -1.56 -27.15 -0.13
CA ASP A 262 -2.30 -26.57 0.99
C ASP A 262 -1.96 -27.31 2.30
N PRO A 263 -1.66 -26.58 3.40
CA PRO A 263 -1.35 -27.23 4.67
C PRO A 263 -2.54 -28.04 5.18
N PRO A 264 -2.29 -29.15 5.89
CA PRO A 264 -3.39 -29.91 6.50
C PRO A 264 -4.15 -29.04 7.50
N ALA A 265 -5.45 -29.25 7.60
CA ALA A 265 -6.25 -28.69 8.69
C ALA A 265 -6.22 -29.63 9.90
N GLY A 266 -6.27 -29.07 11.11
CA GLY A 266 -6.29 -29.86 12.32
C GLY A 266 -6.68 -29.07 13.57
N PRO A 267 -6.62 -29.70 14.76
CA PRO A 267 -6.98 -29.06 16.01
C PRO A 267 -6.12 -27.83 16.30
N VAL A 268 -6.75 -26.80 16.86
CA VAL A 268 -6.08 -25.57 17.32
C VAL A 268 -5.08 -25.90 18.43
N GLY A 269 -3.83 -25.51 18.22
CA GLY A 269 -2.75 -25.63 19.19
C GLY A 269 -2.70 -24.44 20.15
N ARG A 270 -1.57 -24.30 20.86
CA ARG A 270 -1.35 -23.20 21.83
C ARG A 270 -1.23 -21.84 21.17
N TYR A 271 -0.65 -21.77 19.98
CA TYR A 271 -0.42 -20.52 19.26
C TYR A 271 -1.27 -20.46 18.00
N LEU A 272 -1.85 -19.28 17.75
CA LEU A 272 -2.51 -18.95 16.50
C LEU A 272 -1.69 -17.91 15.76
N TYR A 273 -1.50 -18.09 14.47
CA TYR A 273 -0.86 -17.14 13.59
C TYR A 273 -1.88 -16.58 12.62
N GLU A 274 -1.91 -15.26 12.50
CA GLU A 274 -2.61 -14.53 11.48
C GLU A 274 -1.61 -14.10 10.41
N PRO A 275 -1.52 -14.79 9.26
CA PRO A 275 -0.66 -14.36 8.17
C PRO A 275 -1.01 -12.96 7.70
N ASP A 276 0.01 -12.22 7.29
CA ASP A 276 -0.15 -10.90 6.68
C ASP A 276 -1.00 -10.98 5.40
N GLY A 277 -1.72 -9.90 5.09
CA GLY A 277 -2.55 -9.84 3.91
C GLY A 277 -1.81 -10.15 2.60
N ALA A 278 -0.55 -9.73 2.46
CA ALA A 278 0.25 -9.99 1.28
C ALA A 278 0.59 -11.47 1.13
N VAL A 279 0.88 -12.16 2.25
CA VAL A 279 1.10 -13.61 2.27
C VAL A 279 -0.15 -14.34 1.79
N ILE A 280 -1.31 -13.95 2.31
CA ILE A 280 -2.59 -14.56 1.92
C ILE A 280 -2.87 -14.32 0.43
N ARG A 281 -2.68 -13.08 -0.04
CA ARG A 281 -2.96 -12.71 -1.43
C ARG A 281 -1.99 -13.35 -2.42
N ALA A 282 -0.74 -13.55 -2.03
CA ALA A 282 0.27 -14.26 -2.82
C ALA A 282 0.10 -15.79 -2.78
N HIS A 283 -0.90 -16.32 -2.08
CA HIS A 283 -1.09 -17.75 -1.84
C HIS A 283 0.12 -18.42 -1.15
N LEU A 284 0.81 -17.69 -0.27
CA LEU A 284 2.02 -18.15 0.43
C LEU A 284 1.77 -18.64 1.87
N VAL A 285 0.53 -19.02 2.17
CA VAL A 285 0.15 -19.50 3.51
C VAL A 285 0.85 -20.82 3.83
N ALA A 286 1.10 -21.66 2.81
CA ALA A 286 1.78 -22.93 2.98
C ALA A 286 3.24 -22.77 3.42
N GLU A 287 3.93 -21.81 2.84
CA GLU A 287 5.31 -21.47 3.16
C GLU A 287 5.44 -20.98 4.61
N VAL A 288 4.48 -20.18 5.08
CA VAL A 288 4.44 -19.77 6.51
C VAL A 288 4.09 -20.95 7.41
N ALA A 289 3.21 -21.86 6.97
CA ALA A 289 2.88 -23.06 7.74
C ALA A 289 4.10 -23.97 7.94
N GLU A 290 4.91 -24.20 6.90
CA GLU A 290 6.17 -24.95 7.03
C GLU A 290 7.15 -24.26 7.98
N GLN A 291 7.34 -22.93 7.85
CA GLN A 291 8.26 -22.18 8.71
C GLN A 291 7.91 -22.29 10.20
N VAL A 292 6.62 -22.21 10.54
CA VAL A 292 6.18 -22.27 11.94
C VAL A 292 5.89 -23.70 12.43
N GLY A 293 6.11 -24.72 11.60
CA GLY A 293 5.73 -26.11 11.90
C GLY A 293 4.23 -26.24 12.19
N GLY A 294 3.43 -25.46 11.48
CA GLY A 294 2.01 -25.24 11.74
C GLY A 294 1.07 -25.97 10.79
N ARG A 295 -0.21 -25.80 11.06
CA ARG A 295 -1.34 -26.38 10.31
C ARG A 295 -2.47 -25.35 10.22
N LEU A 296 -3.39 -25.53 9.28
CA LEU A 296 -4.62 -24.71 9.22
C LEU A 296 -5.59 -25.11 10.33
N ILE A 297 -6.44 -24.17 10.76
CA ILE A 297 -7.58 -24.50 11.64
C ILE A 297 -8.83 -24.94 10.86
N ASP A 298 -8.92 -24.57 9.58
CA ASP A 298 -9.98 -24.88 8.63
C ASP A 298 -9.39 -24.79 7.21
N PRO A 299 -9.71 -25.72 6.29
CA PRO A 299 -9.11 -25.74 4.95
C PRO A 299 -9.32 -24.46 4.12
N LYS A 300 -10.32 -23.63 4.47
CA LYS A 300 -10.69 -22.43 3.72
C LYS A 300 -10.41 -21.14 4.49
N ILE A 301 -9.73 -21.20 5.63
CA ILE A 301 -9.44 -20.04 6.46
C ILE A 301 -7.94 -19.96 6.72
N ALA A 302 -7.33 -18.87 6.25
CA ALA A 302 -5.93 -18.58 6.46
C ALA A 302 -5.64 -18.15 7.92
N TYR A 303 -5.93 -19.01 8.89
CA TYR A 303 -5.34 -18.98 10.22
C TYR A 303 -4.51 -20.23 10.39
N LEU A 304 -3.26 -20.04 10.77
CA LEU A 304 -2.34 -21.13 11.08
C LEU A 304 -2.29 -21.33 12.58
N THR A 305 -1.94 -22.53 13.02
CA THR A 305 -1.78 -22.85 14.44
C THR A 305 -0.61 -23.80 14.64
N SER A 306 0.07 -23.67 15.78
CA SER A 306 1.14 -24.58 16.20
C SER A 306 1.11 -24.76 17.72
N ASP A 307 1.81 -25.79 18.18
CA ASP A 307 1.92 -26.10 19.61
C ASP A 307 3.11 -25.37 20.28
N ALA A 308 4.11 -24.96 19.48
CA ALA A 308 5.27 -24.19 19.90
C ALA A 308 5.35 -22.85 19.15
N LEU A 309 5.77 -21.79 19.86
CA LEU A 309 5.97 -20.48 19.25
C LEU A 309 7.20 -20.49 18.35
N VAL A 310 7.02 -20.07 17.10
CA VAL A 310 8.09 -19.78 16.15
C VAL A 310 7.92 -18.34 15.69
N ALA A 311 8.93 -17.52 15.91
CA ALA A 311 8.91 -16.14 15.47
C ALA A 311 8.98 -16.08 13.93
N THR A 312 8.10 -15.29 13.31
CA THR A 312 8.10 -15.06 11.87
C THR A 312 7.64 -13.63 11.57
N PRO A 313 8.25 -12.94 10.59
CA PRO A 313 7.76 -11.63 10.17
C PRO A 313 6.45 -11.72 9.38
N TYR A 314 6.10 -12.90 8.87
CA TYR A 314 5.01 -13.09 7.91
C TYR A 314 3.63 -13.33 8.55
N ALA A 315 3.56 -13.38 9.88
CA ALA A 315 2.31 -13.55 10.60
C ALA A 315 2.35 -12.92 12.00
N HIS A 316 1.20 -12.43 12.45
CA HIS A 316 1.00 -12.03 13.84
C HIS A 316 0.63 -13.24 14.68
N ALA A 317 1.44 -13.55 15.70
CA ALA A 317 1.19 -14.65 16.61
C ALA A 317 0.35 -14.22 17.83
N PHE A 318 -0.54 -15.10 18.27
CA PHE A 318 -1.34 -14.99 19.48
C PHE A 318 -1.14 -16.23 20.32
N GLU A 319 -0.82 -16.06 21.60
CA GLU A 319 -0.88 -17.16 22.56
C GLU A 319 -2.31 -17.29 23.07
N LEU A 320 -2.90 -18.47 22.85
CA LEU A 320 -4.29 -18.72 23.20
C LEU A 320 -4.41 -19.21 24.65
N THR A 321 -5.36 -18.63 25.37
CA THR A 321 -5.78 -19.09 26.70
C THR A 321 -7.02 -19.97 26.63
N ASP A 322 -7.84 -19.82 25.60
CA ASP A 322 -9.09 -20.57 25.44
C ASP A 322 -9.39 -20.87 23.98
N VAL A 323 -9.88 -22.07 23.72
CA VAL A 323 -10.41 -22.52 22.44
C VAL A 323 -11.76 -23.17 22.71
N LEU A 324 -12.85 -22.49 22.33
CA LEU A 324 -14.21 -22.87 22.72
C LEU A 324 -15.19 -22.70 21.55
N PRO A 325 -16.27 -23.50 21.47
CA PRO A 325 -17.38 -23.18 20.59
C PRO A 325 -17.91 -21.77 20.82
N PHE A 326 -18.23 -21.04 19.76
CA PHE A 326 -18.69 -19.66 19.87
C PHE A 326 -20.03 -19.59 20.62
N HIS A 327 -20.01 -18.96 21.80
CA HIS A 327 -21.22 -18.76 22.60
C HIS A 327 -21.17 -17.43 23.36
N ILE A 328 -22.01 -16.47 22.94
CA ILE A 328 -21.97 -15.08 23.43
C ILE A 328 -22.10 -14.95 24.95
N LYS A 329 -22.97 -15.74 25.59
CA LYS A 329 -23.14 -15.68 27.06
C LYS A 329 -21.89 -16.18 27.80
N LYS A 330 -21.20 -17.17 27.23
CA LYS A 330 -19.98 -17.74 27.82
C LYS A 330 -18.83 -16.75 27.66
N LEU A 331 -18.70 -16.14 26.48
CA LEU A 331 -17.74 -15.06 26.25
C LEU A 331 -17.92 -13.92 27.25
N LYS A 332 -19.16 -13.42 27.44
CA LYS A 332 -19.45 -12.38 28.45
C LYS A 332 -19.05 -12.78 29.88
N ALA A 333 -19.28 -14.04 30.25
CA ALA A 333 -18.91 -14.54 31.57
C ALA A 333 -17.39 -14.52 31.75
N LEU A 334 -16.64 -15.02 30.77
CA LEU A 334 -15.16 -15.02 30.77
C LEU A 334 -14.59 -13.60 30.84
N LEU A 335 -15.13 -12.66 30.05
CA LEU A 335 -14.68 -11.26 30.08
C LEU A 335 -14.91 -10.60 31.45
N ARG A 336 -16.07 -10.86 32.07
CA ARG A 336 -16.40 -10.34 33.40
C ARG A 336 -15.51 -10.95 34.48
N GLU A 337 -15.33 -12.27 34.47
CA GLU A 337 -14.47 -12.99 35.40
C GLU A 337 -13.02 -12.47 35.35
N ARG A 338 -12.54 -12.13 34.15
CA ARG A 338 -11.19 -11.61 33.93
C ARG A 338 -11.08 -10.09 34.02
N GLY A 339 -12.15 -9.37 34.37
CA GLY A 339 -12.16 -7.91 34.46
C GLY A 339 -11.71 -7.22 33.17
N VAL A 340 -12.11 -7.72 32.00
CA VAL A 340 -11.72 -7.17 30.70
C VAL A 340 -12.61 -5.97 30.35
N GLY A 341 -12.00 -4.81 30.16
CA GLY A 341 -12.65 -3.59 29.66
C GLY A 341 -12.39 -3.31 28.18
N THR A 342 -11.26 -3.80 27.64
CA THR A 342 -10.90 -3.60 26.23
C THR A 342 -10.84 -4.93 25.50
N VAL A 343 -11.60 -5.05 24.41
CA VAL A 343 -11.63 -6.26 23.59
C VAL A 343 -11.20 -5.92 22.17
N VAL A 344 -10.05 -6.48 21.77
CA VAL A 344 -9.63 -6.51 20.37
C VAL A 344 -10.36 -7.67 19.70
N ILE A 345 -11.12 -7.39 18.65
CA ILE A 345 -11.94 -8.42 17.98
C ILE A 345 -11.38 -8.65 16.58
N LYS A 346 -10.98 -9.89 16.32
CA LYS A 346 -10.57 -10.38 15.00
C LYS A 346 -11.57 -11.41 14.51
N LYS A 347 -11.82 -11.46 13.19
CA LYS A 347 -12.72 -12.47 12.62
C LYS A 347 -12.29 -12.93 11.23
N ARG A 348 -12.46 -14.22 10.95
CA ARG A 348 -12.40 -14.79 9.58
C ARG A 348 -13.39 -15.94 9.46
N GLY A 349 -14.21 -15.96 8.40
CA GLY A 349 -15.21 -17.00 8.19
C GLY A 349 -16.44 -16.92 9.11
N MET A 350 -16.69 -15.77 9.73
CA MET A 350 -17.81 -15.53 10.65
C MET A 350 -18.70 -14.37 10.17
N ALA A 351 -20.03 -14.56 10.28
CA ALA A 351 -21.03 -13.59 9.84
C ALA A 351 -21.13 -12.35 10.74
N ILE A 352 -21.01 -12.53 12.06
CA ILE A 352 -21.07 -11.42 13.03
C ILE A 352 -19.95 -10.41 12.79
N THR A 353 -20.27 -9.11 12.83
CA THR A 353 -19.24 -8.06 12.69
C THR A 353 -18.55 -7.73 14.02
N PRO A 354 -17.32 -7.20 14.00
CA PRO A 354 -16.65 -6.73 15.21
C PRO A 354 -17.47 -5.68 15.98
N GLU A 355 -18.13 -4.77 15.28
CA GLU A 355 -18.98 -3.71 15.85
C GLU A 355 -20.22 -4.29 16.53
N GLU A 356 -20.90 -5.23 15.86
CA GLU A 356 -22.05 -5.94 16.41
C GLU A 356 -21.67 -6.70 17.68
N LEU A 357 -20.56 -7.43 17.64
CA LEU A 357 -20.06 -8.18 18.80
C LEU A 357 -19.71 -7.22 19.94
N ARG A 358 -18.97 -6.14 19.67
CA ARG A 358 -18.58 -5.16 20.70
C ARG A 358 -19.79 -4.57 21.41
N ARG A 359 -20.84 -4.19 20.66
CA ARG A 359 -22.10 -3.68 21.21
C ARG A 359 -22.80 -4.71 22.11
N GLN A 360 -22.70 -5.99 21.79
CA GLN A 360 -23.26 -7.06 22.61
C GLN A 360 -22.45 -7.28 23.88
N LEU A 361 -21.12 -7.25 23.84
CA LEU A 361 -20.24 -7.64 24.94
C LEU A 361 -20.30 -6.70 26.15
N LYS A 362 -20.35 -5.38 25.93
CA LYS A 362 -20.31 -4.35 27.00
C LYS A 362 -19.23 -4.64 28.06
N PRO A 363 -17.96 -4.78 27.66
CA PRO A 363 -16.85 -5.10 28.58
C PRO A 363 -16.64 -3.97 29.60
N SER A 364 -16.15 -4.33 30.79
CA SER A 364 -15.83 -3.40 31.86
C SER A 364 -14.69 -3.96 32.73
N GLY A 365 -13.71 -3.12 33.03
CA GLY A 365 -12.56 -3.46 33.85
C GLY A 365 -11.24 -2.94 33.25
N PRO A 366 -10.11 -3.15 33.93
CA PRO A 366 -8.82 -2.59 33.51
C PRO A 366 -8.11 -3.43 32.43
N ASN A 367 -8.51 -4.68 32.23
CA ASN A 367 -7.74 -5.63 31.42
C ASN A 367 -8.11 -5.58 29.93
N THR A 368 -7.19 -6.04 29.09
CA THR A 368 -7.37 -6.19 27.64
C THR A 368 -7.28 -7.66 27.23
N VAL A 369 -8.05 -8.09 26.23
CA VAL A 369 -7.91 -9.42 25.60
C VAL A 369 -8.17 -9.34 24.10
N THR A 370 -7.55 -10.25 23.34
CA THR A 370 -7.92 -10.48 21.94
C THR A 370 -8.92 -11.63 21.85
N VAL A 371 -10.06 -11.37 21.21
CA VAL A 371 -11.06 -12.38 20.85
C VAL A 371 -10.98 -12.60 19.34
N ILE A 372 -10.66 -13.83 18.95
CA ILE A 372 -10.55 -14.24 17.55
C ILE A 372 -11.70 -15.18 17.26
N LEU A 373 -12.57 -14.77 16.32
CA LEU A 373 -13.70 -15.56 15.88
C LEU A 373 -13.40 -16.23 14.53
N SER A 374 -13.64 -17.53 14.47
CA SER A 374 -13.53 -18.27 13.23
C SER A 374 -14.51 -19.43 13.17
N ARG A 375 -14.30 -20.34 12.23
CA ARG A 375 -15.03 -21.60 12.13
C ARG A 375 -14.04 -22.72 11.86
N THR A 376 -14.50 -23.92 12.17
CA THR A 376 -13.87 -25.19 11.80
C THR A 376 -14.95 -26.07 11.16
N ASP A 377 -14.60 -27.28 10.74
CA ASP A 377 -15.57 -28.27 10.28
C ASP A 377 -16.61 -28.65 11.35
N HIS A 378 -16.32 -28.39 12.64
CA HIS A 378 -17.22 -28.60 13.77
C HIS A 378 -18.11 -27.38 14.10
N GLY A 379 -17.98 -26.29 13.34
CA GLY A 379 -18.80 -25.09 13.47
C GLY A 379 -18.05 -23.87 14.02
N PRO A 380 -18.80 -22.84 14.44
CA PRO A 380 -18.25 -21.57 14.93
C PRO A 380 -17.37 -21.71 16.17
N LEU A 381 -16.20 -21.06 16.13
CA LEU A 381 -15.18 -21.12 17.16
C LEU A 381 -14.89 -19.70 17.71
N MET A 382 -14.69 -19.61 19.02
CA MET A 382 -14.10 -18.46 19.68
C MET A 382 -12.78 -18.84 20.34
N MET A 383 -11.77 -18.03 20.10
CA MET A 383 -10.46 -18.16 20.71
C MET A 383 -10.15 -16.88 21.48
N LEU A 384 -9.63 -17.02 22.70
CA LEU A 384 -9.18 -15.90 23.52
C LEU A 384 -7.68 -16.03 23.72
N GLY A 385 -6.98 -14.89 23.72
CA GLY A 385 -5.54 -14.89 23.90
C GLY A 385 -4.95 -13.49 23.93
N GLN A 386 -3.63 -13.44 23.92
CA GLN A 386 -2.86 -12.19 23.82
C GLN A 386 -1.95 -12.23 22.59
N PRO A 387 -1.71 -11.08 21.94
CA PRO A 387 -0.64 -10.98 20.96
C PRO A 387 0.67 -11.36 21.64
N VAL A 388 1.45 -12.22 20.99
CA VAL A 388 2.81 -12.51 21.43
C VAL A 388 3.62 -11.22 21.29
N GLN A 389 4.26 -10.78 22.37
CA GLN A 389 5.15 -9.63 22.31
C GLN A 389 6.37 -10.03 21.47
N ALA A 390 6.72 -9.21 20.49
CA ALA A 390 8.00 -9.36 19.81
C ALA A 390 9.10 -9.15 20.86
N GLY A 391 9.88 -10.19 21.13
CA GLY A 391 11.00 -10.15 22.08
C GLY A 391 12.18 -9.35 21.56
#